data_AF-A0A9D9K2G2-F1
#
_entry.id   AF-A0A9D9K2G2-F1
#
_cell.length_a   1.000
_cell.length_b   1.000
_cell.length_c   1.000
_cell.angle_alpha   90.00
_cell.angle_beta   90.00
_cell.angle_gamma   90.00
#
_symmetry.space_group_name_H-M   'P 1'
#
loop_
_entity.id
_entity.type
_entity.pdbx_description
1 polymer ?
#
loop_
_entity_poly.entity_id
_entity_poly.type
_entity_poly.pdbx_seq_one_letter_code
_entity_poly.pdbx_strand_id
1 'polypeptide(L)'
;MPDSAEQIDDLIYVPNPDYPYPFPTPQPPHFWMTEQTGKLSGAVERYFSGKRLSPEDLRLLRSYLRQYVARAVIAEGVDRQALLRKIETLKNNRDVERFVDELAEAGIEPF
;
A
#
# COMPACT_ATOMS: atom_id res chain seq x y z
N MET A 1 13.37 -13.53 16.53
CA MET A 1 14.24 -12.85 15.56
C MET A 1 13.69 -11.44 15.42
N PRO A 2 14.46 -10.35 15.63
CA PRO A 2 13.92 -9.03 15.32
C PRO A 2 13.73 -9.00 13.81
N ASP A 3 12.50 -8.82 13.35
CA ASP A 3 12.18 -8.83 11.93
C ASP A 3 12.99 -7.74 11.23
N SER A 4 13.91 -8.19 10.38
CA SER A 4 14.90 -7.34 9.74
C SER A 4 14.20 -6.40 8.76
N ALA A 5 14.70 -5.17 8.64
CA ALA A 5 14.15 -4.19 7.70
C ALA A 5 13.98 -4.82 6.31
N GLU A 6 12.77 -4.71 5.74
CA GLU A 6 12.47 -5.23 4.41
C GLU A 6 12.55 -4.08 3.41
N GLN A 7 13.39 -4.23 2.39
CA GLN A 7 13.44 -3.30 1.27
C GLN A 7 12.52 -3.77 0.14
N ILE A 8 11.59 -2.90 -0.27
CA ILE A 8 10.71 -3.12 -1.42
C ILE A 8 10.85 -1.91 -2.32
N ASP A 9 11.38 -2.14 -3.54
CA ASP A 9 11.77 -1.08 -4.46
C ASP A 9 12.72 -0.07 -3.75
N ASP A 10 12.32 1.21 -3.64
CA ASP A 10 13.10 2.27 -3.00
C ASP A 10 12.68 2.59 -1.56
N LEU A 11 11.80 1.76 -0.98
CA LEU A 11 11.20 1.93 0.33
C LEU A 11 11.76 0.89 1.31
N ILE A 12 11.93 1.28 2.57
CA ILE A 12 12.45 0.42 3.63
C ILE A 12 11.40 0.35 4.74
N TYR A 13 10.90 -0.84 5.03
CA TYR A 13 9.89 -1.08 6.05
C TYR A 13 10.52 -1.76 7.26
N VAL A 14 10.20 -1.28 8.46
CA VAL A 14 10.60 -1.90 9.71
C VAL A 14 9.33 -2.27 10.49
N PRO A 15 9.13 -3.55 10.84
CA PRO A 15 7.96 -3.96 11.61
C PRO A 15 7.85 -3.18 12.92
N ASN A 16 6.65 -2.65 13.17
CA ASN A 16 6.35 -1.92 14.39
C ASN A 16 5.54 -2.82 15.34
N PRO A 17 6.10 -3.27 16.49
CA PRO A 17 5.38 -4.12 17.43
C PRO A 17 4.17 -3.42 18.07
N ASP A 18 4.18 -2.08 18.13
CA ASP A 18 3.06 -1.28 18.64
C ASP A 18 1.92 -1.14 17.61
N TYR A 19 2.17 -1.55 16.37
CA TYR A 19 1.18 -1.55 15.29
C TYR A 19 0.88 -3.00 14.87
N PRO A 20 0.02 -3.70 15.63
CA PRO A 20 -0.21 -5.12 15.40
C PRO A 20 -0.82 -5.35 14.01
N TYR A 21 -0.19 -6.22 13.22
CA TYR A 21 -0.74 -6.63 11.94
C TYR A 21 -1.97 -7.52 12.17
N PRO A 22 -3.18 -7.09 11.74
CA PRO A 22 -4.41 -7.85 11.99
C PRO A 22 -4.57 -9.05 11.04
N PHE A 23 -3.61 -9.28 10.13
CA PHE A 23 -3.70 -10.27 9.09
C PHE A 23 -3.18 -11.63 9.58
N PRO A 24 -4.00 -12.70 9.56
CA PRO A 24 -3.56 -14.04 9.88
C PRO A 24 -2.79 -14.66 8.69
N THR A 25 -1.72 -14.02 8.24
CA THR A 25 -0.91 -14.47 7.10
C THR A 25 0.56 -14.66 7.48
N PRO A 26 1.30 -15.58 6.83
CA PRO A 26 2.72 -15.78 7.13
C PRO A 26 3.60 -14.56 6.85
N GLN A 27 3.20 -13.73 5.89
CA GLN A 27 3.87 -12.48 5.56
C GLN A 27 2.79 -11.37 5.47
N PRO A 28 2.55 -10.62 6.55
CA PRO A 28 1.57 -9.55 6.52
C PRO A 28 2.01 -8.39 5.61
N PRO A 29 1.07 -7.62 5.03
CA PRO A 29 1.39 -6.39 4.32
C PRO A 29 2.02 -5.38 5.28
N HIS A 30 2.98 -4.60 4.80
CA HIS A 30 3.47 -3.45 5.56
C HIS A 30 2.49 -2.29 5.49
N PHE A 31 2.38 -1.54 6.57
CA PHE A 31 1.65 -0.27 6.58
C PHE A 31 2.58 0.88 6.18
N TRP A 32 2.04 1.90 5.56
CA TRP A 32 2.86 3.04 5.12
C TRP A 32 3.56 3.74 6.30
N MET A 33 2.98 3.72 7.51
CA MET A 33 3.58 4.28 8.73
C MET A 33 4.86 3.55 9.17
N THR A 34 5.09 2.31 8.72
CA THR A 34 6.27 1.53 9.10
C THR A 34 7.46 1.76 8.16
N GLU A 35 7.28 2.59 7.13
CA GLU A 35 8.29 2.99 6.16
C GLU A 35 9.30 4.00 6.76
N GLN A 36 10.60 3.82 6.52
CA GLN A 36 11.68 4.55 7.22
C GLN A 36 12.45 5.56 6.36
N THR A 37 12.27 5.56 5.03
CA THR A 37 12.93 6.54 4.15
C THR A 37 12.22 7.90 4.16
N GLY A 38 10.97 7.96 4.61
CA GLY A 38 10.14 9.16 4.65
C GLY A 38 9.61 9.59 3.27
N LYS A 39 9.91 8.83 2.21
CA LYS A 39 9.39 9.10 0.87
C LYS A 39 7.90 8.78 0.78
N LEU A 40 7.50 7.65 1.36
CA LEU A 40 6.11 7.19 1.26
C LEU A 40 5.18 8.07 2.10
N SER A 41 5.57 8.45 3.32
CA SER A 41 4.78 9.35 4.16
C SER A 41 4.47 10.67 3.43
N GLY A 42 5.46 11.27 2.76
CA GLY A 42 5.25 12.48 1.96
C GLY A 42 4.25 12.30 0.80
N ALA A 43 4.26 11.16 0.12
CA ALA A 43 3.30 10.85 -0.94
C ALA A 43 1.89 10.64 -0.38
N VAL A 44 1.78 9.92 0.75
CA VAL A 44 0.51 9.65 1.45
C VAL A 44 -0.11 10.93 2.01
N GLU A 45 0.68 11.80 2.62
CA GLU A 45 0.22 13.11 3.10
C GLU A 45 -0.30 14.00 1.97
N ARG A 46 0.37 14.02 0.81
CA ARG A 46 -0.10 14.74 -0.38
C ARG A 46 -1.43 14.19 -0.88
N TYR A 47 -1.56 12.86 -0.92
CA TYR A 47 -2.79 12.17 -1.28
C TYR A 47 -3.94 12.59 -0.35
N PHE A 48 -3.78 12.43 0.97
CA PHE A 48 -4.81 12.80 1.95
C PHE A 48 -5.14 14.30 1.94
N SER A 49 -4.16 15.16 1.63
CA SER A 49 -4.39 16.60 1.51
C SER A 49 -5.14 17.01 0.22
N GLY A 50 -5.46 16.07 -0.66
CA GLY A 50 -6.04 16.37 -1.98
C GLY A 50 -5.08 17.13 -2.91
N LYS A 51 -3.78 17.18 -2.59
CA LYS A 51 -2.78 17.84 -3.44
C LYS A 51 -2.51 16.95 -4.65
N ARG A 52 -2.22 17.59 -5.79
CA ARG A 52 -1.86 16.86 -7.02
C ARG A 52 -0.63 15.97 -6.75
N LEU A 53 -0.79 14.68 -6.99
CA LEU A 53 0.31 13.71 -6.93
C LEU A 53 1.28 13.94 -8.08
N SER A 54 2.57 13.99 -7.76
CA SER A 54 3.63 13.97 -8.77
C SER A 54 3.79 12.57 -9.36
N PRO A 55 4.51 12.43 -10.49
CA PRO A 55 4.84 11.11 -11.04
C PRO A 55 5.59 10.21 -10.04
N GLU A 56 6.43 10.82 -9.19
CA GLU A 56 7.15 10.10 -8.15
C GLU A 56 6.21 9.65 -7.02
N ASP A 57 5.30 10.51 -6.55
CA ASP A 57 4.30 10.12 -5.54
C ASP A 57 3.47 8.92 -6.02
N LEU A 58 3.02 8.94 -7.29
CA LEU A 58 2.29 7.84 -7.90
C LEU A 58 3.12 6.56 -8.01
N ARG A 59 4.43 6.66 -8.25
CA ARG A 59 5.32 5.50 -8.27
C ARG A 59 5.44 4.87 -6.88
N LEU A 60 5.64 5.69 -5.85
CA LEU A 60 5.73 5.25 -4.46
C LEU A 60 4.41 4.63 -3.97
N LEU A 61 3.28 5.28 -4.25
CA LEU A 61 1.96 4.75 -3.91
C LEU A 61 1.67 3.43 -4.63
N ARG A 62 2.03 3.28 -5.90
CA ARG A 62 1.88 2.00 -6.62
C ARG A 62 2.74 0.89 -6.03
N SER A 63 4.00 1.17 -5.70
CA SER A 63 4.88 0.22 -5.02
C SER A 63 4.28 -0.24 -3.68
N TYR A 64 3.81 0.72 -2.88
CA TYR A 64 3.14 0.47 -1.60
C TYR A 64 1.87 -0.38 -1.75
N LEU A 65 0.96 0.02 -2.65
CA LEU A 65 -0.29 -0.69 -2.89
C LEU A 65 -0.02 -2.10 -3.42
N ARG A 66 1.02 -2.29 -4.24
CA ARG A 66 1.41 -3.59 -4.78
C ARG A 66 1.80 -4.56 -3.67
N GLN A 67 2.69 -4.15 -2.75
CA GLN A 67 3.06 -5.03 -1.63
C GLN A 67 1.87 -5.29 -0.70
N TYR A 68 1.03 -4.28 -0.49
CA TYR A 68 -0.14 -4.40 0.39
C TYR A 68 -1.13 -5.41 -0.19
N VAL A 69 -1.55 -5.20 -1.44
CA VAL A 69 -2.49 -6.06 -2.16
C VAL A 69 -1.91 -7.44 -2.43
N ALA A 70 -0.59 -7.62 -2.54
CA ALA A 70 0.00 -8.95 -2.69
C ALA A 70 -0.13 -9.80 -1.40
N ARG A 71 -0.15 -9.16 -0.23
CA ARG A 71 -0.04 -9.79 1.09
C ARG A 71 -1.34 -9.76 1.91
N ALA A 72 -2.27 -8.88 1.56
CA ALA A 72 -3.54 -8.73 2.26
C ALA A 72 -4.42 -9.98 2.15
N VAL A 73 -5.22 -10.23 3.19
CA VAL A 73 -6.39 -11.11 3.08
C VAL A 73 -7.42 -10.39 2.22
N ILE A 74 -8.02 -11.10 1.27
CA ILE A 74 -9.01 -10.54 0.34
C ILE A 74 -10.31 -11.33 0.45
N ALA A 75 -11.44 -10.66 0.21
CA ALA A 75 -12.73 -11.31 0.20
C ALA A 75 -12.79 -12.45 -0.85
N GLU A 76 -13.61 -13.47 -0.57
CA GLU A 76 -13.80 -14.60 -1.47
C GLU A 76 -14.36 -14.14 -2.83
N GLY A 77 -13.86 -14.73 -3.92
CA GLY A 77 -14.29 -14.39 -5.29
C GLY A 77 -13.61 -13.15 -5.89
N VAL A 78 -12.80 -12.40 -5.13
CA VAL A 78 -12.03 -11.26 -5.64
C VAL A 78 -10.76 -11.75 -6.36
N ASP A 79 -10.54 -11.29 -7.60
CA ASP A 79 -9.31 -11.58 -8.35
C ASP A 79 -8.16 -10.65 -7.94
N ARG A 80 -7.26 -11.15 -7.09
CA ARG A 80 -6.02 -10.45 -6.69
C ARG A 80 -5.20 -9.98 -7.89
N GLN A 81 -5.07 -10.81 -8.92
CA GLN A 81 -4.26 -10.48 -10.09
C GLN A 81 -4.90 -9.35 -10.91
N ALA A 82 -6.23 -9.26 -10.93
CA ALA A 82 -6.91 -8.12 -11.51
C ALA A 82 -6.59 -6.81 -10.76
N LEU A 83 -6.64 -6.84 -9.42
CA LEU A 83 -6.27 -5.69 -8.59
C LEU A 83 -4.82 -5.27 -8.83
N LEU A 84 -3.88 -6.23 -8.84
CA LEU A 84 -2.46 -5.97 -9.09
C LEU A 84 -2.22 -5.34 -10.47
N ARG A 85 -2.88 -5.84 -11.53
CA ARG A 85 -2.81 -5.23 -12.87
C ARG A 85 -3.37 -3.80 -12.89
N LYS A 86 -4.40 -3.52 -12.09
CA LYS A 86 -5.04 -2.20 -12.03
C LYS A 86 -4.14 -1.15 -11.38
N ILE A 87 -3.33 -1.53 -10.39
CA ILE A 87 -2.33 -0.65 -9.75
C ILE A 87 -1.40 -0.03 -10.81
N GLU A 88 -0.99 -0.80 -11.82
CA GLU A 88 -0.09 -0.30 -12.88
C GLU A 88 -0.72 0.80 -13.74
N THR A 89 -2.05 0.90 -13.74
CA THR A 89 -2.81 1.85 -14.56
C THR A 89 -3.12 3.18 -13.86
N LEU A 90 -2.78 3.32 -12.56
CA LEU A 90 -3.06 4.53 -11.78
C LEU A 90 -2.19 5.70 -12.26
N LYS A 91 -2.82 6.81 -12.67
CA LYS A 91 -2.12 7.97 -13.28
C LYS A 91 -2.32 9.28 -12.53
N ASN A 92 -3.24 9.35 -11.57
CA ASN A 92 -3.58 10.57 -10.85
C ASN A 92 -4.35 10.25 -9.56
N ASN A 93 -4.62 11.30 -8.75
CA ASN A 93 -5.38 11.19 -7.51
C ASN A 93 -6.72 10.45 -7.66
N ARG A 94 -7.52 10.79 -8.68
CA ARG A 94 -8.84 10.19 -8.90
C ARG A 94 -8.75 8.70 -9.19
N ASP A 95 -7.72 8.27 -9.90
CA ASP A 95 -7.50 6.83 -10.13
C ASP A 95 -7.19 6.12 -8.81
N VAL A 96 -6.38 6.74 -7.95
CA VAL A 96 -6.05 6.20 -6.61
C VAL A 96 -7.30 6.14 -5.73
N GLU A 97 -8.08 7.21 -5.65
CA GLU A 97 -9.33 7.27 -4.87
C GLU A 97 -10.30 6.16 -5.31
N ARG A 98 -10.58 6.06 -6.62
CA ARG A 98 -11.47 5.02 -7.16
C ARG A 98 -10.94 3.62 -6.88
N PHE A 99 -9.63 3.44 -6.87
CA PHE A 99 -9.02 2.15 -6.56
C PHE A 99 -9.12 1.82 -5.07
N VAL A 100 -8.98 2.80 -4.18
CA VAL A 100 -9.18 2.60 -2.74
C VAL A 100 -10.62 2.20 -2.43
N ASP A 101 -11.60 2.81 -3.09
CA ASP A 101 -13.01 2.42 -2.93
C ASP A 101 -13.23 0.94 -3.32
N GLU A 102 -12.64 0.49 -4.43
CA GLU A 102 -12.68 -0.91 -4.86
C GLU A 102 -11.92 -1.86 -3.94
N LEU A 103 -10.80 -1.42 -3.36
CA LEU A 103 -10.09 -2.18 -2.34
C LEU A 103 -10.95 -2.37 -1.09
N ALA A 104 -11.71 -1.35 -0.67
CA ALA A 104 -12.63 -1.47 0.45
C ALA A 104 -13.75 -2.49 0.17
N GLU A 105 -14.30 -2.52 -1.05
CA GLU A 105 -15.24 -3.57 -1.47
C GLU A 105 -14.61 -4.98 -1.42
N ALA A 106 -13.30 -5.09 -1.65
CA ALA A 106 -12.53 -6.33 -1.52
C ALA A 106 -12.11 -6.66 -0.08
N GLY A 107 -12.47 -5.83 0.91
CA GLY A 107 -12.10 -5.97 2.32
C GLY A 107 -10.66 -5.54 2.65
N ILE A 108 -10.06 -4.69 1.82
CA ILE A 108 -8.68 -4.19 1.94
C ILE A 108 -8.71 -2.69 2.24
N GLU A 109 -8.11 -2.28 3.37
CA GLU A 109 -7.98 -0.87 3.75
C GLU A 109 -6.50 -0.50 3.95
N PRO A 110 -5.81 -0.03 2.88
CA PRO A 110 -4.36 0.22 2.94
C PRO A 110 -3.97 1.57 3.56
N PHE A 111 -4.92 2.42 3.97
CA PHE A 111 -4.67 3.80 4.39
C PHE A 111 -5.23 4.10 5.76
#